data_AF-A0A972UX28-F1
#
_entry.id   AF-A0A972UX28-F1
#
_cell.length_a   1.000
_cell.length_b   1.000
_cell.length_c   1.000
_cell.angle_alpha   90.00
_cell.angle_beta   90.00
_cell.angle_gamma   90.00
#
_symmetry.space_group_name_H-M   'P 1'
#
loop_
_entity.id
_entity.type
_entity.pdbx_description
1 polymer ?
#
loop_
_entity_poly.entity_id
_entity_poly.type
_entity_poly.pdbx_seq_one_letter_code
_entity_poly.pdbx_strand_id
1 'polypeptide(L)'
;VYSLLISKRLKHEFFEEELHFSDHIFRVAESNTSPEEKEKAIDKILWAYLDEQTFFHYFTVEKILSYIIKLSIIERWMKLDAETGKALLNKLIEELKLSYTFPEEFSTVK
;
A
#
# COMPACT_ATOMS: atom_id res chain seq x y z
N VAL A 1 -8.90 0.45 -2.33
CA VAL A 1 -8.12 -0.03 -1.16
C VAL A 1 -7.89 1.10 -0.15
N TYR A 2 -7.24 2.21 -0.53
CA TYR A 2 -7.06 3.38 0.37
C TYR A 2 -8.38 4.01 0.86
N SER A 3 -9.42 4.06 0.02
CA SER A 3 -10.74 4.59 0.41
C SER A 3 -11.45 3.74 1.48
N LEU A 4 -11.16 2.43 1.56
CA LEU A 4 -11.71 1.53 2.57
C LEU A 4 -11.01 1.68 3.93
N LEU A 5 -9.72 2.03 3.92
CA LEU A 5 -8.97 2.36 5.14
C LEU A 5 -9.49 3.66 5.77
N ILE A 6 -9.81 4.65 4.92
CA ILE A 6 -10.34 5.95 5.35
C ILE A 6 -11.81 5.85 5.79
N SER A 7 -12.66 5.09 5.07
CA SER A 7 -14.09 5.01 5.37
C SER A 7 -14.43 4.24 6.64
N LYS A 8 -13.61 3.27 7.06
CA LYS A 8 -13.88 2.45 8.24
C LYS A 8 -13.22 2.92 9.55
N ARG A 9 -12.41 4.00 9.55
CA ARG A 9 -11.60 4.40 10.74
C ARG A 9 -11.01 3.17 11.47
N LEU A 10 -10.44 2.25 10.69
CA LEU A 10 -9.74 1.09 11.23
C LEU A 10 -8.54 1.62 12.00
N LYS A 11 -8.56 1.45 13.33
CA LYS A 11 -7.45 1.85 14.19
C LYS A 11 -6.32 0.83 14.11
N HIS A 12 -5.08 1.28 14.32
CA HIS A 12 -3.92 0.40 14.44
C HIS A 12 -4.10 -0.63 15.58
N GLU A 13 -4.80 -0.25 16.66
CA GLU A 13 -5.14 -1.09 17.83
C GLU A 13 -5.72 -2.47 17.45
N PHE A 14 -6.46 -2.56 16.34
CA PHE A 14 -7.06 -3.83 15.89
C PHE A 14 -6.07 -4.81 15.26
N PHE A 15 -4.87 -4.35 14.89
CA PHE A 15 -3.86 -5.12 14.19
C PHE A 15 -2.56 -5.25 14.99
N GLU A 16 -2.46 -4.67 16.18
CA GLU A 16 -1.25 -4.71 17.00
C GLU A 16 -0.86 -6.14 17.41
N GLU A 17 -1.85 -7.00 17.66
CA GLU A 17 -1.62 -8.40 18.04
C GLU A 17 -1.12 -9.26 16.88
N GLU A 18 -1.52 -8.95 15.64
CA GLU A 18 -1.15 -9.73 14.44
C GLU A 18 0.05 -9.13 13.69
N LEU A 19 0.23 -7.82 13.77
CA LEU A 19 1.20 -7.05 12.99
C LEU A 19 1.90 -6.03 13.88
N HIS A 20 3.07 -6.40 14.39
CA HIS A 20 3.92 -5.54 15.24
C HIS A 20 4.30 -4.19 14.59
N PHE A 21 4.25 -4.09 13.27
CA PHE A 21 4.56 -2.88 12.51
C PHE A 21 3.32 -2.11 12.01
N SER A 22 2.12 -2.49 12.45
CA SER A 22 0.84 -1.86 12.06
C SER A 22 0.86 -0.35 12.29
N ASP A 23 1.26 0.10 13.48
CA ASP A 23 1.40 1.51 13.86
C ASP A 23 2.31 2.30 12.89
N HIS A 24 3.41 1.71 12.41
CA HIS A 24 4.25 2.34 11.39
C HIS A 24 3.54 2.53 10.05
N ILE A 25 2.73 1.55 9.62
CA ILE A 25 1.97 1.64 8.38
C ILE A 25 0.89 2.72 8.49
N PHE A 26 0.16 2.78 9.60
CA PHE A 26 -0.87 3.79 9.82
C PHE A 26 -0.28 5.20 9.86
N ARG A 27 0.87 5.39 10.51
CA ARG A 27 1.60 6.68 10.47
C ARG A 27 1.97 7.12 9.05
N VAL A 28 2.45 6.20 8.22
CA VAL A 28 2.78 6.49 6.82
C VAL A 28 1.52 6.77 6.00
N ALA A 29 0.42 6.08 6.28
CA ALA A 29 -0.85 6.31 5.60
C ALA A 29 -1.41 7.71 5.90
N GLU A 30 -1.32 8.15 7.15
CA GLU A 30 -1.80 9.45 7.64
C GLU A 30 -0.91 10.63 7.25
N SER A 31 0.35 10.41 6.87
CA SER A 31 1.24 11.50 6.47
C SER A 31 0.73 12.22 5.22
N ASN A 32 0.94 13.54 5.11
CA ASN A 32 0.55 14.33 3.93
C ASN A 32 1.59 14.26 2.79
N THR A 33 2.30 13.14 2.69
CA THR A 33 3.36 12.94 1.72
C THR A 33 2.82 12.49 0.36
N SER A 34 3.61 12.64 -0.71
CA SER A 34 3.23 12.16 -2.03
C SER A 34 3.01 10.63 -2.06
N PRO A 35 2.14 10.11 -2.94
CA PRO A 35 1.84 8.68 -3.00
C PRO A 35 3.08 7.82 -3.22
N GLU A 36 4.04 8.27 -4.04
CA GLU A 36 5.28 7.53 -4.30
C GLU A 36 6.17 7.41 -3.06
N GLU A 37 6.21 8.44 -2.22
CA GLU A 37 6.98 8.42 -0.99
C GLU A 37 6.32 7.52 0.07
N LYS A 38 4.98 7.46 0.10
CA LYS A 38 4.24 6.51 0.94
C LYS A 38 4.52 5.07 0.55
N GLU A 39 4.50 4.74 -0.74
CA GLU A 39 4.82 3.39 -1.21
C GLU A 39 6.25 2.99 -0.83
N LYS A 40 7.23 3.87 -1.04
CA LYS A 40 8.62 3.63 -0.62
C LYS A 40 8.76 3.47 0.88
N ALA A 41 8.01 4.21 1.68
CA ALA A 41 8.03 4.08 3.14
C ALA A 41 7.44 2.74 3.59
N ILE A 42 6.36 2.27 2.97
CA ILE A 42 5.79 0.94 3.21
C ILE A 42 6.80 -0.16 2.85
N ASP A 43 7.48 -0.05 1.71
CA ASP A 43 8.50 -1.03 1.31
C ASP A 43 9.66 -1.09 2.30
N LYS A 44 10.08 0.06 2.86
CA LYS A 44 11.11 0.10 3.92
C LYS A 44 10.66 -0.60 5.20
N ILE A 45 9.39 -0.45 5.60
CA ILE A 45 8.82 -1.16 6.75
C ILE A 45 8.87 -2.67 6.50
N LEU A 46 8.48 -3.11 5.30
CA LEU A 46 8.52 -4.51 4.92
C LEU A 46 9.97 -5.06 4.92
N TRP A 47 10.95 -4.27 4.48
CA TRP A 47 12.36 -4.67 4.53
C TRP A 47 12.86 -4.84 5.96
N ALA A 48 12.54 -3.89 6.85
CA ALA A 48 12.91 -3.97 8.25
C ALA A 48 12.29 -5.20 8.93
N TYR A 49 11.02 -5.49 8.65
CA TYR A 49 10.34 -6.68 9.14
C TYR A 49 11.05 -7.97 8.66
N LEU A 50 11.37 -8.06 7.37
CA LEU A 50 12.07 -9.22 6.82
C LEU A 50 13.48 -9.39 7.40
N ASP A 51 14.17 -8.31 7.73
CA ASP A 51 15.49 -8.36 8.37
C ASP A 51 15.39 -8.83 9.82
N GLU A 52 14.40 -8.36 10.57
CA GLU A 52 14.14 -8.79 11.94
C GLU A 52 13.81 -10.29 11.99
N GLN A 53 12.89 -10.74 11.14
CA GLN A 53 12.50 -12.15 11.08
C GLN A 53 13.64 -13.07 10.62
N THR A 54 14.58 -12.55 9.80
CA THR A 54 15.71 -13.33 9.31
C THR A 54 17.04 -13.01 10.00
N PHE A 55 17.01 -12.32 11.14
CA PHE A 55 18.22 -11.89 11.85
C PHE A 55 19.05 -13.09 12.34
N PHE A 56 18.38 -14.09 12.92
CA PHE A 56 19.02 -15.32 13.41
C PHE A 56 19.18 -16.40 12.32
N HIS A 57 18.73 -16.13 11.09
CA HIS A 57 18.76 -17.05 9.97
C HIS A 57 19.93 -16.74 9.04
N TYR A 58 21.01 -17.55 9.10
CA TYR A 58 22.23 -17.30 8.33
C TYR A 58 22.14 -17.83 6.89
N PHE A 59 21.95 -19.15 6.72
CA PHE A 59 21.81 -19.80 5.42
C PHE A 59 20.67 -20.82 5.44
N THR A 60 19.46 -20.32 5.71
CA THR A 60 18.24 -21.12 5.74
C THR A 60 17.27 -20.63 4.67
N VAL A 61 16.22 -21.41 4.43
CA VAL A 61 15.21 -21.12 3.40
C VAL A 61 14.53 -19.77 3.65
N GLU A 62 14.32 -19.39 4.91
CA GLU A 62 13.74 -18.11 5.32
C GLU A 62 14.60 -16.94 4.85
N LYS A 63 15.93 -17.06 4.93
CA LYS A 63 16.86 -16.02 4.45
C LYS A 63 16.79 -15.85 2.94
N ILE A 64 16.70 -16.97 2.22
CA ILE A 64 16.57 -16.99 0.76
C ILE A 64 15.22 -16.38 0.35
N LEU A 65 14.13 -16.76 1.02
CA LEU A 65 12.79 -16.20 0.78
C LEU A 65 12.74 -14.69 1.02
N SER A 66 13.31 -14.23 2.14
CA SER A 66 13.44 -12.80 2.44
C SER A 66 14.18 -12.06 1.33
N TYR A 67 15.26 -12.63 0.80
CA TYR A 67 16.00 -12.06 -0.32
C TYR A 67 15.18 -12.00 -1.61
N ILE A 68 14.43 -13.05 -1.95
CA ILE A 68 13.55 -13.09 -3.13
C ILE A 68 12.46 -12.01 -3.04
N ILE A 69 11.86 -11.83 -1.86
CA ILE A 69 10.84 -10.79 -1.66
C ILE A 69 11.44 -9.40 -1.86
N LYS A 70 12.61 -9.14 -1.27
CA LYS A 70 13.32 -7.87 -1.45
C LYS A 70 13.67 -7.61 -2.91
N LEU A 71 14.14 -8.63 -3.63
CA LEU A 71 14.43 -8.55 -5.06
C LEU A 71 13.17 -8.23 -5.87
N SER A 72 12.05 -8.88 -5.56
CA SER A 72 10.76 -8.65 -6.24
C SER A 72 10.27 -7.20 -6.07
N ILE A 73 10.51 -6.58 -4.91
CA ILE A 73 10.20 -5.16 -4.67
C ILE A 73 11.07 -4.28 -5.57
N ILE A 74 12.37 -4.55 -5.67
CA ILE A 74 13.28 -3.79 -6.54
C ILE A 74 12.85 -3.92 -8.00
N GLU A 75 12.56 -5.14 -8.47
CA GLU A 75 12.09 -5.37 -9.83
C GLU A 75 10.80 -4.60 -10.13
N ARG A 76 9.87 -4.52 -9.18
CA ARG A 76 8.64 -3.73 -9.33
C ARG A 76 8.98 -2.27 -9.59
N TRP A 77 9.89 -1.69 -8.81
CA TRP A 77 10.34 -0.30 -9.00
C TRP A 77 11.11 -0.09 -10.29
N MET A 78 11.90 -1.08 -10.73
CA MET A 78 12.62 -1.00 -12.01
C MET A 78 11.70 -1.06 -13.23
N LYS A 79 10.57 -1.78 -13.12
CA LYS A 79 9.55 -1.88 -14.16
C LYS A 79 8.57 -0.69 -14.15
N LEU A 80 8.64 0.18 -13.15
CA LEU A 80 7.76 1.34 -13.05
C LEU A 80 8.18 2.39 -14.08
N ASP A 81 7.39 2.48 -15.16
CA ASP A 81 7.45 3.58 -16.12
C ASP A 81 6.36 4.63 -15.79
N ALA A 82 6.77 5.89 -15.65
CA ALA A 82 5.89 6.97 -15.20
C ALA A 82 4.76 7.25 -16.21
N GLU A 83 5.03 7.09 -17.50
CA GLU A 83 4.04 7.32 -18.56
C GLU A 83 2.99 6.20 -18.59
N THR A 84 3.44 4.95 -18.53
CA THR A 84 2.55 3.78 -18.47
C THR A 84 1.69 3.78 -17.20
N GLY A 85 2.27 4.15 -16.05
CA GLY A 85 1.56 4.23 -14.77
C GLY A 85 0.44 5.30 -14.78
N LYS A 86 0.72 6.48 -15.33
CA LYS A 86 -0.29 7.55 -15.47
C LYS A 86 -1.45 7.13 -16.38
N ALA A 87 -1.16 6.49 -17.51
CA ALA A 87 -2.19 6.01 -18.43
C ALA A 87 -3.14 5.00 -17.77
N LEU A 88 -2.59 4.07 -16.99
CA LEU A 88 -3.36 3.04 -16.30
C LEU A 88 -4.19 3.61 -15.14
N LEU A 89 -3.62 4.56 -14.38
CA LEU A 89 -4.34 5.28 -13.33
C LEU A 89 -5.51 6.10 -13.91
N ASN A 90 -5.27 6.84 -15.00
CA ASN A 90 -6.32 7.63 -15.65
C ASN A 90 -7.47 6.74 -16.13
N LYS A 91 -7.15 5.57 -16.72
CA LYS A 91 -8.16 4.59 -17.12
C LYS A 91 -8.99 4.08 -15.95
N LEU A 92 -8.34 3.74 -14.83
CA LEU A 92 -9.04 3.34 -13.59
C LEU A 92 -9.95 4.44 -13.05
N ILE A 93 -9.50 5.70 -13.08
CA ILE A 93 -10.30 6.86 -12.66
C ILE A 93 -11.52 7.04 -13.58
N GLU A 94 -11.35 6.87 -14.90
CA GLU A 94 -12.45 6.92 -15.85
C GLU A 94 -13.48 5.80 -15.61
N GLU A 95 -13.03 4.56 -15.40
CA GLU A 95 -13.91 3.43 -15.06
C GLU A 95 -14.67 3.66 -13.75
N LEU A 96 -14.02 4.25 -12.74
CA LEU A 96 -14.66 4.66 -11.48
C LEU A 96 -15.72 5.75 -11.68
N LYS A 97 -15.44 6.74 -12.53
CA LYS A 97 -16.42 7.80 -12.85
C LYS A 97 -17.63 7.24 -13.60
N LEU A 98 -17.42 6.29 -14.50
CA LEU A 98 -18.48 5.66 -15.29
C LEU A 98 -19.37 4.72 -14.47
N SER A 99 -18.80 4.01 -13.50
CA SER A 99 -19.54 3.12 -12.59
C SER A 99 -20.31 3.88 -11.49
N TYR A 100 -19.98 5.15 -11.26
CA TYR A 100 -20.71 6.01 -10.34
C TYR A 100 -21.89 6.69 -11.06
N THR A 101 -23.04 6.02 -11.11
CA THR A 101 -24.32 6.68 -11.40
C THR A 101 -24.80 7.39 -10.14
N PHE A 102 -24.79 8.72 -10.14
CA PHE A 102 -25.39 9.52 -9.06
C PHE A 102 -26.86 9.09 -8.90
N PRO A 103 -27.29 8.62 -7.70
CA PRO A 103 -28.69 8.26 -7.51
C PRO A 103 -29.56 9.49 -7.80
N GLU A 104 -30.55 9.34 -8.69
CA GLU A 104 -31.49 10.42 -9.05
C GLU A 104 -32.22 11.02 -7.81
N GLU A 105 -32.20 10.29 -6.70
CA GLU A 105 -32.71 10.65 -5.37
C GLU A 105 -32.11 11.94 -4.78
N PHE A 106 -30.95 12.39 -5.28
CA PHE A 106 -30.31 13.63 -4.83
C PHE A 106 -30.46 14.81 -5.83
N SER A 107 -31.24 14.64 -6.91
CA SER A 107 -31.39 15.66 -7.96
C SER A 107 -32.61 16.59 -7.83
N THR A 108 -33.41 16.44 -6.77
CA THR A 108 -34.43 17.43 -6.37
C THR A 108 -34.35 17.56 -4.84
N VAL A 109 -34.28 18.75 -4.26
CA VAL A 109 -35.35 19.76 -4.21
C VAL A 109 -34.77 21.18 -4.28
N LYS A 110 -35.44 22.04 -5.08
CA LYS A 110 -35.25 23.50 -5.14
C LYS A 110 -35.61 24.19 -3.84
#